data_AF-A0A5C7A800-F1
#
_entry.id   AF-A0A5C7A800-F1
#
_cell.length_a   1.000
_cell.length_b   1.000
_cell.length_c   1.000
_cell.angle_alpha   90.00
_cell.angle_beta   90.00
_cell.angle_gamma   90.00
#
_symmetry.space_group_name_H-M   'P 1'
#
loop_
_entity.id
_entity.type
_entity.pdbx_description
1 polymer ?
#
loop_
_entity_poly.entity_id
_entity_poly.type
_entity_poly.pdbx_seq_one_letter_code
_entity_poly.pdbx_strand_id
1 'polypeptide(L)'
;MAYQKLETQINQAINTGKSFAYETNFNSDPLHWPLIFKAAGYEINMIYFCLNSVEEAQKRVAIRVENGGHFVPDSEIIARFKAGYTNLNEFFGFFDTLHLFNSSTYGKAPDYCLTFQKGELVKKADLPFFLEDLTSTLYSQAKS
;
A
#
# COMPACT_ATOMS: atom_id res chain seq x y z
N MET A 1 -10.80 -16.02 -12.89
CA MET A 1 -10.69 -17.02 -11.82
C MET A 1 -10.19 -16.42 -10.50
N ALA A 2 -9.03 -15.73 -10.45
CA ALA A 2 -8.54 -15.13 -9.19
C ALA A 2 -9.47 -14.05 -8.61
N TYR A 3 -10.02 -13.17 -9.46
CA TYR A 3 -10.96 -12.13 -9.05
C TYR A 3 -12.23 -12.69 -8.40
N GLN A 4 -12.91 -13.63 -9.06
CA GLN A 4 -14.12 -14.29 -8.54
C GLN A 4 -13.88 -15.03 -7.22
N LYS A 5 -12.69 -15.63 -7.06
CA LYS A 5 -12.30 -16.26 -5.80
C LYS A 5 -12.17 -15.23 -4.67
N LEU A 6 -11.50 -14.11 -4.93
CA LEU A 6 -11.36 -13.03 -3.95
C LEU A 6 -12.73 -12.46 -3.55
N GLU A 7 -13.58 -12.18 -4.54
CA GLU A 7 -14.95 -11.69 -4.31
C GLU A 7 -15.77 -12.64 -3.45
N THR A 8 -15.69 -13.95 -3.71
CA THR A 8 -16.37 -14.97 -2.89
C THR A 8 -15.87 -14.96 -1.45
N GLN A 9 -14.57 -14.84 -1.24
CA GLN A 9 -13.97 -14.79 0.10
C GLN A 9 -14.34 -13.51 0.86
N ILE A 10 -14.39 -12.37 0.16
CA ILE A 10 -14.83 -11.09 0.72
C ILE A 10 -16.30 -11.18 1.16
N ASN A 11 -17.18 -11.68 0.28
CA ASN A 11 -18.60 -11.85 0.62
C ASN A 11 -18.78 -12.78 1.82
N GLN A 12 -18.01 -13.87 1.91
CA GLN A 12 -18.04 -14.76 3.06
C GLN A 12 -17.57 -14.07 4.35
N ALA A 13 -16.49 -13.28 4.29
CA ALA A 13 -15.99 -12.53 5.45
C ALA A 13 -17.05 -11.54 5.94
N ILE A 14 -17.65 -10.76 5.02
CA ILE A 14 -18.72 -9.80 5.30
C ILE A 14 -19.91 -10.50 5.96
N ASN A 15 -20.42 -11.58 5.35
CA ASN A 15 -21.57 -12.32 5.86
C ASN A 15 -21.33 -12.96 7.25
N THR A 16 -20.08 -13.22 7.60
CA THR A 16 -19.72 -13.85 8.89
C THR A 16 -19.15 -12.86 9.91
N GLY A 17 -19.05 -11.58 9.58
CA GLY A 17 -18.48 -10.55 10.47
C GLY A 17 -16.99 -10.76 10.77
N LYS A 18 -16.25 -11.47 9.91
CA LYS A 18 -14.85 -11.81 10.16
C LYS A 18 -13.91 -10.77 9.56
N SER A 19 -12.83 -10.46 10.28
CA SER A 19 -11.73 -9.66 9.75
C SER A 19 -11.16 -10.30 8.49
N PHE A 20 -10.76 -9.47 7.53
CA PHE A 20 -10.21 -9.89 6.25
C PHE A 20 -9.01 -9.04 5.88
N ALA A 21 -8.00 -9.65 5.26
CA ALA A 21 -6.81 -8.97 4.76
C ALA A 21 -6.51 -9.45 3.34
N TYR A 22 -6.12 -8.54 2.47
CA TYR A 22 -5.66 -8.84 1.12
C TYR A 22 -4.49 -7.93 0.74
N GLU A 23 -3.70 -8.38 -0.22
CA GLU A 23 -2.55 -7.65 -0.75
C GLU A 23 -2.88 -7.04 -2.12
N THR A 24 -2.40 -5.83 -2.38
CA THR A 24 -2.53 -5.15 -3.66
C THR A 24 -1.34 -4.24 -3.91
N ASN A 25 -1.02 -3.98 -5.18
CA ASN A 25 -0.04 -2.97 -5.58
C ASN A 25 -0.59 -1.54 -5.47
N PHE A 26 -1.87 -1.38 -5.11
CA PHE A 26 -2.54 -0.09 -4.91
C PHE A 26 -2.51 0.82 -6.14
N ASN A 27 -2.47 0.26 -7.36
CA ASN A 27 -2.16 1.00 -8.59
C ASN A 27 -3.35 1.22 -9.55
N SER A 28 -4.39 0.38 -9.53
CA SER A 28 -5.49 0.43 -10.51
C SER A 28 -6.79 0.96 -9.92
N ASP A 29 -7.49 0.14 -9.14
CA ASP A 29 -8.73 0.50 -8.44
C ASP A 29 -8.50 0.32 -6.92
N PRO A 30 -7.80 1.28 -6.30
CA PRO A 30 -7.30 1.15 -4.93
C PRO A 30 -8.43 1.02 -3.88
N LEU A 31 -9.61 1.57 -4.17
CA LEU A 31 -10.70 1.71 -3.21
C LEU A 31 -11.91 0.80 -3.46
N HIS A 32 -11.92 -0.02 -4.52
CA HIS A 32 -13.01 -0.96 -4.81
C HIS A 32 -13.44 -1.82 -3.60
N TRP A 33 -12.54 -2.67 -3.10
CA TRP A 33 -12.83 -3.54 -1.95
C TRP A 33 -12.96 -2.76 -0.63
N PRO A 34 -12.11 -1.75 -0.32
CA PRO A 34 -12.26 -0.96 0.89
C PRO A 34 -13.62 -0.27 1.00
N LEU A 35 -14.19 0.23 -0.10
CA LEU A 35 -15.53 0.81 -0.11
C LEU A 35 -16.62 -0.21 0.25
N ILE A 36 -16.52 -1.43 -0.27
CA ILE A 36 -17.45 -2.52 0.03
C ILE A 36 -17.40 -2.88 1.52
N PHE A 37 -16.20 -3.04 2.08
CA PHE A 37 -16.03 -3.30 3.52
C PHE A 37 -16.53 -2.13 4.38
N LYS A 38 -16.25 -0.88 3.99
CA LYS A 38 -16.68 0.31 4.73
C LYS A 38 -18.21 0.42 4.74
N ALA A 39 -18.87 0.13 3.62
CA ALA A 39 -20.34 0.06 3.53
C ALA A 39 -20.93 -1.05 4.41
N ALA A 40 -20.19 -2.13 4.64
CA ALA A 40 -20.57 -3.21 5.56
C ALA A 40 -20.23 -2.93 7.03
N GLY A 41 -19.73 -1.72 7.37
CA GLY A 41 -19.45 -1.30 8.75
C GLY A 41 -18.08 -1.70 9.29
N TYR A 42 -17.13 -2.08 8.43
CA TYR A 42 -15.77 -2.42 8.83
C TYR A 42 -14.89 -1.18 9.01
N GLU A 43 -13.96 -1.26 9.96
CA GLU A 43 -12.80 -0.37 10.01
C GLU A 43 -11.79 -0.79 8.93
N ILE A 44 -11.30 0.19 8.16
CA ILE A 44 -10.36 -0.04 7.08
C ILE A 44 -8.95 0.36 7.53
N ASN A 45 -8.10 -0.65 7.68
CA ASN A 45 -6.69 -0.47 8.06
C ASN A 45 -5.77 -0.77 6.87
N MET A 46 -4.84 0.14 6.58
CA MET A 46 -3.86 -0.01 5.51
C MET A 46 -2.45 -0.08 6.09
N ILE A 47 -1.65 -1.01 5.56
CA ILE A 47 -0.20 -1.07 5.76
C ILE A 47 0.43 -0.87 4.38
N TYR A 48 1.15 0.22 4.19
CA TYR A 48 1.84 0.55 2.95
C TYR A 48 3.35 0.39 3.09
N PHE A 49 3.97 -0.42 2.22
CA PHE A 49 5.41 -0.59 2.15
C PHE A 49 5.99 0.27 1.04
N CYS A 50 6.72 1.31 1.44
CA CYS A 50 7.39 2.24 0.54
C CYS A 50 8.72 1.68 0.02
N LEU A 51 9.09 2.10 -1.19
CA LEU A 51 10.39 1.93 -1.82
C LEU A 51 10.91 3.28 -2.32
N ASN A 52 12.19 3.54 -2.10
CA ASN A 52 12.82 4.81 -2.42
C ASN A 52 12.89 5.11 -3.93
N SER A 53 12.88 4.09 -4.78
CA SER A 53 12.99 4.29 -6.22
C SER A 53 12.42 3.15 -7.06
N VAL A 54 12.18 3.45 -8.33
CA VAL A 54 11.75 2.47 -9.34
C VAL A 54 12.83 1.41 -9.56
N GLU A 55 14.10 1.82 -9.56
CA GLU A 55 15.25 0.93 -9.77
C GLU A 55 15.33 -0.14 -8.69
N GLU A 56 15.02 0.20 -7.43
CA GLU A 56 14.95 -0.77 -6.34
C GLU A 56 13.79 -1.75 -6.55
N ALA A 57 12.64 -1.30 -7.07
CA ALA A 57 11.54 -2.19 -7.43
C ALA A 57 11.93 -3.15 -8.57
N GLN A 58 12.61 -2.65 -9.61
CA GLN A 58 13.11 -3.47 -10.72
C GLN A 58 14.14 -4.50 -10.25
N LYS A 59 15.09 -4.09 -9.40
CA LYS A 59 16.09 -4.97 -8.82
C LYS A 59 15.45 -6.11 -8.02
N ARG A 60 14.41 -5.81 -7.24
CA ARG A 60 13.65 -6.84 -6.51
C ARG A 60 12.94 -7.81 -7.41
N VAL A 61 12.38 -7.32 -8.52
CA VAL A 61 11.78 -8.21 -9.53
C VAL A 61 12.83 -9.08 -10.20
N ALA A 62 14.02 -8.55 -10.50
CA ALA A 62 15.11 -9.36 -11.05
C ALA A 62 15.52 -10.48 -10.07
N ILE A 63 15.77 -10.15 -8.80
CA ILE A 63 16.15 -11.12 -7.77
C ILE A 63 15.08 -12.20 -7.59
N ARG A 64 13.78 -11.85 -7.56
CA ARG A 64 12.73 -12.88 -7.41
C ARG A 64 12.66 -13.78 -8.64
N VAL A 65 12.88 -13.25 -9.85
CA VAL A 65 12.86 -14.04 -11.09
C VAL A 65 14.02 -15.03 -11.09
N GLU A 66 15.22 -14.61 -10.67
CA GLU A 66 16.36 -15.50 -10.46
C GLU A 66 16.04 -16.62 -9.46
N ASN A 67 15.24 -16.32 -8.44
CA ASN A 67 14.77 -17.28 -7.43
C ASN A 67 13.50 -18.06 -7.83
N GLY A 68 13.10 -18.07 -9.11
CA GLY A 68 11.96 -18.86 -9.63
C GLY A 68 10.60 -18.15 -9.59
N GLY A 69 10.58 -16.84 -9.32
CA GLY A 69 9.39 -16.00 -9.36
C GLY A 69 8.96 -15.57 -10.77
N HIS A 70 7.79 -14.94 -10.86
CA HIS A 70 7.23 -14.50 -12.13
C HIS A 70 7.92 -13.25 -12.69
N PHE A 71 8.23 -13.26 -13.98
CA PHE A 71 8.69 -12.08 -14.70
C PHE A 71 7.59 -11.01 -14.79
N VAL A 72 7.97 -9.74 -14.63
CA VAL A 72 7.12 -8.58 -14.86
C VAL A 72 7.91 -7.55 -15.67
N PRO A 73 7.36 -7.03 -16.78
CA PRO A 73 8.04 -6.03 -17.60
C PRO A 73 8.34 -4.74 -16.84
N ASP A 74 9.47 -4.09 -17.15
CA ASP A 74 9.88 -2.82 -16.55
C ASP A 74 8.82 -1.72 -16.67
N SER A 75 8.15 -1.63 -17.82
CA SER A 75 7.07 -0.67 -18.04
C SER A 75 5.92 -0.85 -17.05
N GLU A 76 5.59 -2.09 -16.69
CA GLU A 76 4.55 -2.42 -15.71
C GLU A 76 5.02 -2.11 -14.29
N ILE A 77 6.29 -2.34 -13.96
CA ILE A 77 6.90 -1.95 -12.68
C ILE A 77 6.85 -0.43 -12.51
N ILE A 78 7.28 0.32 -13.52
CA ILE A 78 7.26 1.79 -13.52
C ILE A 78 5.83 2.32 -13.34
N ALA A 79 4.88 1.78 -14.11
CA ALA A 79 3.49 2.22 -14.04
C ALA A 79 2.88 1.95 -12.66
N ARG A 80 3.11 0.74 -12.10
CA ARG A 80 2.65 0.37 -10.76
C ARG A 80 3.26 1.22 -9.67
N PHE A 81 4.58 1.45 -9.71
CA PHE A 81 5.28 2.27 -8.73
C PHE A 81 4.68 3.68 -8.69
N LYS A 82 4.57 4.35 -9.84
CA LYS A 82 4.04 5.72 -9.91
C LYS A 82 2.59 5.78 -9.45
N ALA A 83 1.73 4.90 -9.97
CA ALA A 83 0.31 4.91 -9.64
C ALA A 83 0.06 4.58 -8.16
N GLY A 84 0.83 3.66 -7.56
CA GLY A 84 0.73 3.34 -6.13
C GLY A 84 0.98 4.56 -5.24
N TYR A 85 2.03 5.32 -5.54
CA TYR A 85 2.35 6.56 -4.82
C TYR A 85 1.34 7.68 -5.06
N THR A 86 0.88 7.87 -6.30
CA THR A 86 -0.19 8.82 -6.62
C THR A 86 -1.46 8.50 -5.82
N ASN A 87 -1.89 7.24 -5.84
CA ASN A 87 -3.07 6.79 -5.11
C ASN A 87 -2.88 6.91 -3.60
N LEU A 88 -1.69 6.62 -3.08
CA LEU A 88 -1.39 6.82 -1.65
C LEU A 88 -1.54 8.29 -1.26
N ASN A 89 -0.97 9.20 -2.06
CA ASN A 89 -1.06 10.63 -1.80
C ASN A 89 -2.49 11.17 -1.92
N GLU A 90 -3.32 10.57 -2.78
CA GLU A 90 -4.71 10.96 -2.97
C GLU A 90 -5.66 10.39 -1.90
N PHE A 91 -5.48 9.12 -1.52
CA PHE A 91 -6.47 8.37 -0.74
C PHE A 91 -6.07 8.06 0.70
N PHE A 92 -4.91 8.50 1.20
CA PHE A 92 -4.48 8.17 2.56
C PHE A 92 -5.51 8.53 3.65
N GLY A 93 -6.29 9.61 3.46
CA GLY A 93 -7.34 10.04 4.39
C GLY A 93 -8.61 9.17 4.36
N PHE A 94 -8.75 8.24 3.42
CA PHE A 94 -9.89 7.32 3.35
C PHE A 94 -9.86 6.27 4.47
N PHE A 95 -8.65 5.85 4.86
CA PHE A 95 -8.42 4.76 5.79
C PHE A 95 -8.62 5.20 7.23
N ASP A 96 -9.21 4.32 8.05
CA ASP A 96 -9.39 4.55 9.48
C ASP A 96 -8.04 4.52 10.20
N THR A 97 -7.14 3.63 9.77
CA THR A 97 -5.73 3.66 10.14
C THR A 97 -4.85 3.40 8.92
N LEU A 98 -3.80 4.20 8.76
CA LEU A 98 -2.76 3.99 7.75
C LEU A 98 -1.40 3.92 8.43
N HIS A 99 -0.67 2.84 8.20
CA HIS A 99 0.72 2.69 8.60
C HIS A 99 1.64 2.73 7.37
N LEU A 100 2.69 3.55 7.43
CA LEU A 100 3.74 3.57 6.43
C LEU A 100 5.01 2.94 6.98
N PHE A 101 5.61 2.08 6.17
CA PHE A 101 6.90 1.47 6.42
C PHE A 101 7.83 1.68 5.24
N ASN A 102 9.08 2.05 5.51
CA ASN A 102 10.13 2.08 4.52
C ASN A 102 10.74 0.69 4.36
N SER A 103 10.52 0.08 3.21
CA SER A 103 11.05 -1.25 2.89
C SER A 103 12.22 -1.20 1.92
N SER A 104 12.83 -0.04 1.67
CA SER A 104 13.84 0.18 0.59
C SER A 104 15.12 -0.65 0.73
N THR A 105 15.48 -1.10 1.93
CA THR A 105 16.64 -1.98 2.11
C THR A 105 16.25 -3.45 1.91
N TYR A 106 16.71 -4.05 0.81
CA TYR A 106 16.43 -5.46 0.53
C TYR A 106 16.99 -6.39 1.63
N GLY A 107 16.20 -7.40 2.03
CA GLY A 107 16.59 -8.40 3.01
C GLY A 107 16.60 -7.93 4.48
N LYS A 108 16.15 -6.70 4.77
CA LYS A 108 15.97 -6.19 6.13
C LYS A 108 14.50 -6.01 6.48
N ALA A 109 14.22 -6.00 7.78
CA ALA A 109 12.90 -5.61 8.28
C ALA A 109 12.58 -4.17 7.85
N PRO A 110 11.33 -3.87 7.44
CA PRO A 110 10.94 -2.50 7.11
C PRO A 110 11.03 -1.56 8.31
N ASP A 111 11.52 -0.35 8.07
CA ASP A 111 11.58 0.70 9.08
C ASP A 111 10.21 1.38 9.18
N TYR A 112 9.70 1.57 10.40
CA TYR A 112 8.44 2.28 10.60
C TYR A 112 8.59 3.78 10.33
N CYS A 113 7.68 4.37 9.56
CA CYS A 113 7.69 5.80 9.22
C CYS A 113 6.65 6.60 10.02
N LEU A 114 5.36 6.28 9.84
CA LEU A 114 4.27 7.03 10.45
C LEU A 114 2.98 6.21 10.56
N THR A 115 2.05 6.73 11.36
CA THR A 115 0.66 6.29 11.45
C THR A 115 -0.26 7.49 11.35
N PHE A 116 -1.19 7.45 10.39
CA PHE A 116 -2.40 8.26 10.43
C PHE A 116 -3.54 7.43 11.03
N GLN A 117 -4.36 8.05 11.87
CA GLN A 117 -5.60 7.47 12.38
C GLN A 117 -6.71 8.50 12.22
N LYS A 118 -7.79 8.12 11.53
CA LYS A 118 -8.93 9.01 11.19
C LYS A 118 -8.48 10.34 10.58
N GLY A 119 -7.47 10.30 9.72
CA GLY A 119 -6.89 11.48 9.06
C GLY A 119 -5.92 12.30 9.90
N GLU A 120 -5.68 11.95 11.17
CA GLU A 120 -4.75 12.66 12.05
C GLU A 120 -3.44 11.89 12.22
N LEU A 121 -2.31 12.60 12.22
CA LEU A 121 -1.01 12.01 12.48
C LEU A 121 -0.90 11.67 13.97
N VAL A 122 -0.94 10.38 14.32
CA VAL A 122 -0.89 9.93 15.72
C VAL A 122 0.49 9.45 16.14
N LYS A 123 1.32 9.04 15.19
CA LYS A 123 2.69 8.59 15.46
C LYS A 123 3.57 8.82 14.24
N LYS A 124 4.81 9.24 14.48
CA LYS A 124 5.83 9.53 13.48
C LYS A 124 7.21 9.11 14.00
N ALA A 125 8.05 8.62 13.10
CA ALA A 125 9.47 8.38 13.28
C ALA A 125 10.25 9.14 12.19
N ASP A 126 11.41 8.65 11.78
CA ASP A 126 12.19 9.27 10.71
C ASP A 126 11.45 9.12 9.37
N LEU A 127 11.08 10.27 8.77
CA LEU A 127 10.40 10.30 7.48
C LEU A 127 11.41 10.24 6.34
N PRO A 128 11.33 9.23 5.46
CA PRO A 128 12.20 9.17 4.29
C PRO A 128 11.98 10.36 3.35
N PHE A 129 13.05 11.03 2.95
CA PHE A 129 12.99 12.23 2.09
C PHE A 129 12.30 11.98 0.74
N PHE A 130 12.37 10.77 0.18
CA PHE A 130 11.72 10.46 -1.10
C PHE A 130 10.18 10.59 -1.03
N LEU A 131 9.59 10.52 0.17
CA LEU A 131 8.14 10.72 0.34
C LEU A 131 7.72 12.17 0.10
N GLU A 132 8.65 13.13 0.20
CA GLU A 132 8.41 14.54 -0.12
C GLU A 132 7.99 14.70 -1.59
N ASP A 133 8.69 14.00 -2.48
CA ASP A 133 8.44 14.07 -3.92
C ASP A 133 7.30 13.13 -4.34
N LEU A 134 7.26 11.92 -3.80
CA LEU A 134 6.30 10.90 -4.22
C LEU A 134 4.90 11.06 -3.59
N THR A 135 4.83 11.71 -2.43
CA THR A 135 3.59 11.87 -1.66
C THR A 135 3.53 13.24 -0.99
N SER A 136 3.69 14.32 -1.76
CA SER A 136 3.86 15.68 -1.23
C SER A 136 2.74 16.14 -0.28
N THR A 137 1.48 15.78 -0.54
CA THR A 137 0.34 16.13 0.32
C THR A 137 0.41 15.41 1.66
N LEU A 138 0.54 14.08 1.62
CA LEU A 138 0.68 13.25 2.82
C LEU A 138 1.90 13.68 3.63
N TYR A 139 3.03 13.89 2.96
CA TYR A 139 4.28 14.25 3.60
C TYR A 139 4.22 15.64 4.25
N SER A 140 3.54 16.61 3.63
CA SER A 140 3.31 17.93 4.23
C SER A 140 2.48 17.83 5.52
N GLN A 141 1.43 17.01 5.53
CA GLN A 141 0.63 16.76 6.75
C GLN A 141 1.41 15.98 7.81
N ALA A 142 2.37 15.14 7.41
CA ALA A 142 3.23 14.44 8.34
C ALA A 142 4.32 15.36 8.96
N LYS A 143 4.67 16.47 8.29
CA LYS A 143 5.64 17.46 8.78
C LYS A 143 5.03 18.44 9.79
N SER A 144 3.77 18.85 9.62
CA SER A 144 3.03 19.74 10.53
C SER A 144 2.85 19.16 11.92
#